data_AF-A0A0C2ZJ66-F1
#
_entry.id   AF-A0A0C2ZJ66-F1
#
_cell.length_a   1.000
_cell.length_b   1.000
_cell.length_c   1.000
_cell.angle_alpha   90.00
_cell.angle_beta   90.00
_cell.angle_gamma   90.00
#
_symmetry.space_group_name_H-M   'P 1'
#
loop_
_entity.id
_entity.type
_entity.pdbx_description
1 polymer ?
#
loop_
_entity_poly.entity_id
_entity_poly.type
_entity_poly.pdbx_seq_one_letter_code
_entity_poly.pdbx_strand_id
1 'polypeptide(L)'
;MVTDEGPNGIVFLEIAPHPVLKSYIEQCSGECISLVCCPNPKVLAQNTGEHYQFLEGIGNLLSSGFKNIDFNKLCPLPDGMADFTKAKLPEYPYNKSHCWAEYLHDQSCRLQEKPHPVTSSHFHINIDTHPNLTGHK
;
A
#
# COMPACT_ATOMS: atom_id res chain seq x y z
N MET A 1 -9.33 22.15 -18.12
CA MET A 1 -10.02 22.73 -16.95
C MET A 1 -9.55 21.92 -15.75
N VAL A 2 -8.80 22.53 -14.84
CA VAL A 2 -8.45 21.91 -13.56
C VAL A 2 -9.71 22.00 -12.72
N THR A 3 -10.35 20.85 -12.48
CA THR A 3 -11.49 20.75 -11.57
C THR A 3 -10.99 20.91 -10.15
N ASP A 4 -11.60 21.85 -9.45
CA ASP A 4 -11.36 22.26 -8.07
C ASP A 4 -11.57 21.08 -7.10
N GLU A 5 -10.47 20.46 -6.68
CA GLU A 5 -10.43 19.42 -5.65
C GLU A 5 -9.53 19.90 -4.50
N GLY A 6 -9.82 21.08 -3.95
CA GLY A 6 -9.20 21.59 -2.72
C GLY A 6 -7.67 21.84 -2.78
N PRO A 7 -7.08 22.40 -1.70
CA PRO A 7 -5.66 22.71 -1.62
C PRO A 7 -4.72 21.48 -1.62
N ASN A 8 -5.28 20.26 -1.61
CA ASN A 8 -4.53 19.01 -1.46
C ASN A 8 -4.39 18.22 -2.77
N GLY A 9 -4.80 18.77 -3.92
CA GLY A 9 -4.86 18.03 -5.19
C GLY A 9 -3.94 18.54 -6.31
N ILE A 10 -3.17 19.61 -6.09
CA ILE A 10 -2.36 20.26 -7.13
C ILE A 10 -0.87 20.13 -6.78
N VAL A 11 -0.13 19.46 -7.66
CA VAL A 11 1.32 19.32 -7.60
C VAL A 11 1.93 20.16 -8.72
N PHE A 12 2.85 21.05 -8.37
CA PHE A 12 3.60 21.85 -9.34
C PHE A 12 4.87 21.09 -9.76
N LEU A 13 5.12 21.06 -11.06
CA LEU A 13 6.28 20.40 -11.65
C LEU A 13 7.18 21.45 -12.30
N GLU A 14 8.34 21.71 -11.68
CA GLU A 14 9.33 22.63 -12.22
C GLU A 14 10.27 21.88 -13.17
N ILE A 15 10.24 22.27 -14.45
CA ILE A 15 11.12 21.75 -15.50
C ILE A 15 12.13 22.85 -15.85
N ALA A 16 13.25 22.85 -15.15
CA ALA A 16 14.33 23.80 -15.34
C ALA A 16 15.67 23.13 -15.02
N PRO A 17 16.81 23.59 -15.57
CA PRO A 17 18.13 23.08 -15.19
C PRO A 17 18.51 23.43 -13.75
N HIS A 18 17.87 24.44 -13.16
CA HIS A 18 18.03 24.83 -11.76
C HIS A 18 16.66 25.13 -11.15
N PRO A 19 16.35 24.63 -9.94
CA PRO A 19 15.11 24.93 -9.24
C PRO A 19 15.14 26.36 -8.69
N VAL A 20 14.48 27.30 -9.36
CA VAL A 20 14.43 28.72 -8.96
C VAL A 20 13.04 29.05 -8.40
N LEU A 21 12.01 28.38 -8.89
CA LEU A 21 10.61 28.65 -8.52
C LEU A 21 10.15 27.87 -7.30
N LYS A 22 10.82 26.77 -6.97
CA LYS A 22 10.48 25.90 -5.83
C LYS A 22 10.16 26.67 -4.54
N SER A 23 11.07 27.56 -4.12
CA SER A 23 10.89 28.33 -2.88
C SER A 23 9.69 29.28 -2.92
N TYR A 24 9.40 29.87 -4.08
CA TYR A 24 8.23 30.74 -4.25
C TYR A 24 6.93 29.96 -4.22
N ILE A 25 6.89 28.77 -4.83
CA ILE A 25 5.70 27.91 -4.85
C ILE A 25 5.42 27.39 -3.44
N GLU A 26 6.45 26.97 -2.71
CA GLU A 26 6.34 26.52 -1.32
C GLU A 26 5.85 27.66 -0.40
N GLN A 27 6.30 28.90 -0.62
CA GLN A 27 5.79 30.07 0.10
C GLN A 27 4.30 30.33 -0.16
N CYS A 28 3.81 29.98 -1.34
CA CYS A 28 2.39 30.04 -1.69
C CYS A 28 1.59 28.81 -1.19
N SER A 29 2.16 27.97 -0.32
CA SER A 29 1.56 26.73 0.18
C SER A 29 1.30 25.67 -0.91
N GLY A 30 2.01 25.75 -2.04
CA GLY A 30 1.97 24.73 -3.08
C GLY A 30 3.04 23.66 -2.88
N GLU A 31 2.72 22.41 -3.23
CA GLU A 31 3.73 21.34 -3.31
C GLU A 31 4.47 21.43 -4.66
N CYS A 32 5.80 21.53 -4.62
CA CYS A 32 6.63 21.66 -5.81
C CYS A 32 7.64 20.53 -5.94
N ILE A 33 7.65 19.87 -7.09
CA ILE A 33 8.62 18.85 -7.48
C ILE A 33 9.50 19.40 -8.58
N SER A 34 10.82 19.36 -8.38
CA SER A 34 11.79 19.79 -9.40
C SER A 34 12.35 18.56 -10.12
N LEU A 35 12.23 18.52 -11.44
CA LEU A 35 12.50 17.33 -12.25
C LEU A 35 13.98 17.21 -12.68
N VAL A 36 14.69 18.33 -12.80
CA VAL A 36 16.10 18.38 -13.21
C VAL A 36 16.80 19.42 -12.35
N CYS A 37 17.95 19.09 -11.77
CA CYS A 37 18.70 20.01 -10.92
C CYS A 37 20.19 19.87 -11.24
N CYS A 38 20.67 20.44 -12.35
CA CYS A 38 22.10 20.39 -12.71
C CYS A 38 22.93 20.65 -11.44
N PRO A 39 23.72 19.67 -10.99
CA PRO A 39 24.32 19.74 -9.68
C PRO A 39 25.26 20.93 -9.62
N ASN A 40 25.27 21.61 -8.48
CA ASN A 40 26.19 22.70 -8.26
C ASN A 40 27.62 22.18 -8.48
N PRO A 41 28.39 22.73 -9.45
CA PRO A 41 29.72 22.22 -9.80
C PRO A 41 30.71 22.20 -8.62
N LYS A 42 30.39 22.95 -7.54
CA LYS A 42 31.22 23.10 -6.34
C LYS A 42 30.98 22.02 -5.29
N VAL A 43 29.95 21.18 -5.43
CA VAL A 43 29.62 20.12 -4.47
C VAL A 43 30.01 18.78 -5.08
N LEU A 44 30.98 18.11 -4.45
CA LEU A 44 31.43 16.78 -4.83
C LEU A 44 30.40 15.76 -4.35
N ALA A 45 29.28 15.68 -5.06
CA ALA A 45 28.20 14.80 -4.69
C ALA A 45 28.45 13.39 -5.24
N GLN A 46 28.32 12.39 -4.37
CA GLN A 46 28.14 11.01 -4.78
C GLN A 46 26.69 10.90 -5.27
N ASN A 47 26.47 10.39 -6.49
CA ASN A 47 25.15 10.23 -7.13
C ASN A 47 24.50 11.50 -7.73
N THR A 48 25.27 12.32 -8.43
CA THR A 48 24.79 13.57 -9.08
C THR A 48 24.56 13.51 -10.58
N GLY A 49 24.46 12.32 -11.16
CA GLY A 49 24.10 12.19 -12.57
C GLY A 49 22.70 12.77 -12.83
N GLU A 50 22.52 13.45 -13.96
CA GLU A 50 21.22 14.01 -14.38
C GLU A 50 20.13 12.92 -14.39
N HIS A 51 20.49 11.70 -14.77
CA HIS A 51 19.62 10.53 -14.75
C HIS A 51 19.11 10.18 -13.34
N TYR A 52 19.94 10.33 -12.31
CA TYR A 52 19.54 10.04 -10.92
C TYR A 52 18.52 11.06 -10.46
N GLN A 53 18.78 12.35 -10.68
CA GLN A 53 17.88 13.43 -10.28
C GLN A 53 16.56 13.39 -11.03
N PHE A 54 16.61 13.03 -12.32
CA PHE A 54 15.42 12.83 -13.13
C PHE A 54 14.56 11.69 -12.58
N LEU A 55 15.16 10.55 -12.26
CA LEU A 55 14.45 9.42 -11.65
C LEU A 55 13.94 9.73 -10.24
N GLU A 56 14.69 10.51 -9.45
CA GLU A 56 14.28 11.01 -8.14
C GLU A 56 13.06 11.94 -8.26
N GLY A 57 13.06 12.87 -9.23
CA GLY A 57 11.92 13.73 -9.54
C GLY A 57 10.66 12.93 -9.93
N ILE A 58 10.82 11.90 -10.76
CA ILE A 58 9.74 10.97 -11.11
C ILE A 58 9.24 10.20 -9.88
N GLY A 59 10.15 9.74 -9.02
CA GLY A 59 9.82 9.05 -7.77
C GLY A 59 9.02 9.92 -6.81
N ASN A 60 9.40 11.19 -6.69
CA ASN A 60 8.64 12.19 -5.92
C ASN A 60 7.24 12.40 -6.50
N LEU A 61 7.11 12.45 -7.83
CA LEU A 61 5.83 12.60 -8.51
C LEU A 61 4.89 11.41 -8.30
N LEU A 62 5.43 10.18 -8.27
CA LEU A 62 4.65 8.99 -7.93
C LEU A 62 4.21 9.02 -6.45
N SER A 63 5.10 9.47 -5.58
CA SER A 63 4.87 9.52 -4.13
C SER A 63 3.82 10.56 -3.75
N SER A 64 3.71 11.67 -4.50
CA SER A 64 2.63 12.65 -4.36
C SER A 64 1.28 12.16 -4.92
N GLY A 65 1.25 10.94 -5.48
CA GLY A 65 0.01 10.28 -5.91
C GLY A 65 -0.31 10.41 -7.40
N PHE A 66 0.57 11.00 -8.21
CA PHE A 66 0.39 11.04 -9.65
C PHE A 66 0.68 9.66 -10.28
N LYS A 67 -0.33 9.06 -10.90
CA LYS A 67 -0.27 7.67 -11.39
C LYS A 67 -0.02 7.52 -12.90
N ASN A 68 -0.17 8.61 -13.66
CA ASN A 68 -0.20 8.57 -15.12
C ASN A 68 1.20 8.75 -15.74
N ILE A 69 2.18 7.97 -15.27
CA ILE A 69 3.55 7.97 -15.81
C ILE A 69 3.74 6.75 -16.71
N ASP A 70 4.06 7.00 -17.97
CA ASP A 70 4.31 5.94 -18.96
C ASP A 70 5.81 5.57 -18.99
N PHE A 71 6.18 4.54 -18.23
CA PHE A 71 7.56 4.07 -18.14
C PHE A 71 8.10 3.48 -19.45
N ASN A 72 7.22 3.07 -20.38
CA ASN A 72 7.66 2.54 -21.68
C ASN A 72 8.32 3.62 -22.53
N LYS A 73 7.95 4.89 -22.32
CA LYS A 73 8.58 6.05 -22.98
C LYS A 73 9.92 6.44 -22.35
N LEU A 74 10.14 6.11 -21.08
CA LEU A 74 11.36 6.44 -20.36
C LEU A 74 12.51 5.49 -20.72
N CYS A 75 12.22 4.21 -20.88
CA CYS A 75 13.18 3.19 -21.30
C CYS A 75 12.64 2.45 -22.53
N PRO A 76 12.69 3.05 -23.73
CA PRO A 76 12.29 2.36 -24.95
C PRO A 76 13.30 1.25 -25.27
N LEU A 77 12.85 0.01 -25.33
CA LEU A 77 13.70 -1.07 -25.82
C LEU A 77 13.87 -0.95 -27.35
N PRO A 78 15.08 -1.16 -27.88
CA PRO A 78 15.38 -0.95 -29.29
C PRO A 78 14.59 -1.86 -30.24
N ASP A 79 13.97 -2.95 -29.76
CA ASP A 79 13.32 -3.98 -30.58
C ASP A 79 11.88 -4.32 -30.14
N GLY A 80 11.27 -3.55 -29.22
CA GLY A 80 9.90 -3.80 -28.74
C GLY A 80 9.69 -5.10 -27.93
N MET A 81 10.68 -6.00 -27.88
CA MET A 81 10.73 -7.16 -27.01
C MET A 81 11.02 -6.70 -25.58
N ALA A 82 10.00 -6.71 -24.71
CA ALA A 82 10.14 -6.34 -23.31
C ALA A 82 10.96 -7.40 -22.54
N ASP A 83 12.30 -7.34 -22.65
CA ASP A 83 13.20 -8.15 -21.82
C ASP A 83 13.39 -7.50 -20.43
N PHE A 84 12.29 -7.04 -19.83
CA PHE A 84 12.28 -6.68 -18.42
C PHE A 84 12.24 -7.98 -17.63
N THR A 85 13.41 -8.40 -17.14
CA THR A 85 13.49 -9.49 -16.17
C THR A 85 12.74 -9.02 -14.93
N LYS A 86 11.49 -9.48 -14.77
CA LYS A 86 10.65 -9.13 -13.63
C LYS A 86 11.36 -9.62 -12.38
N ALA A 87 11.97 -8.70 -11.64
CA ALA A 87 12.64 -9.02 -10.40
C ALA A 87 11.63 -9.72 -9.47
N LYS A 88 12.06 -10.80 -8.83
CA LYS A 88 11.23 -11.48 -7.82
C LYS A 88 11.16 -10.56 -6.60
N LEU A 89 10.11 -9.75 -6.54
CA LEU A 89 9.83 -8.90 -5.40
C LEU A 89 9.43 -9.76 -4.19
N PRO A 90 9.78 -9.34 -2.96
CA PRO A 90 9.26 -9.98 -1.76
C PRO A 90 7.73 -9.84 -1.68
N GLU A 91 7.11 -10.69 -0.86
CA GLU A 91 5.69 -10.56 -0.55
C GLU A 91 5.42 -9.20 0.14
N TYR A 92 4.32 -8.54 -0.24
CA TYR A 92 3.96 -7.25 0.33
C TYR A 92 3.70 -7.38 1.84
N PRO A 93 4.32 -6.53 2.69
CA PRO A 93 4.21 -6.64 4.14
C PRO A 93 2.86 -6.08 4.62
N TYR A 94 1.78 -6.84 4.46
CA TYR A 94 0.47 -6.46 4.99
C TYR A 94 0.50 -6.29 6.51
N ASN A 95 -0.25 -5.31 7.02
CA ASN A 95 -0.46 -5.16 8.45
C ASN A 95 -1.33 -6.32 8.98
N LYS A 96 -0.73 -7.18 9.79
CA LYS A 96 -1.38 -8.38 10.37
C LYS A 96 -2.05 -8.11 11.73
N SER A 97 -2.02 -6.87 12.24
CA SER A 97 -2.54 -6.54 13.57
C SER A 97 -4.06 -6.54 13.66
N HIS A 98 -4.75 -6.29 12.55
CA HIS A 98 -6.21 -6.27 12.48
C HIS A 98 -6.75 -7.57 11.88
N CYS A 99 -6.59 -8.65 12.62
CA CYS A 99 -7.20 -9.92 12.32
C CYS A 99 -8.50 -10.04 13.14
N TRP A 100 -9.62 -9.73 12.48
CA TRP A 100 -11.00 -10.09 12.87
C TRP A 100 -11.50 -9.44 14.17
N ALA A 101 -12.55 -8.63 14.07
CA ALA A 101 -13.33 -8.23 15.24
C ALA A 101 -14.14 -9.45 15.71
N GLU A 102 -13.61 -10.21 16.66
CA GLU A 102 -14.34 -11.26 17.35
C GLU A 102 -15.01 -10.65 18.59
N TYR A 103 -16.30 -10.94 18.80
CA TYR A 103 -16.98 -10.55 20.02
C TYR A 103 -16.50 -11.44 21.18
N LEU A 104 -16.38 -10.88 22.39
CA LEU A 104 -15.86 -11.64 23.55
C LEU A 104 -16.65 -12.93 23.82
N HIS A 105 -17.96 -12.94 23.53
CA HIS A 105 -18.79 -14.14 23.64
C HIS A 105 -18.35 -15.23 22.65
N ASP A 106 -18.20 -14.89 21.37
CA ASP A 106 -17.81 -15.83 20.32
C ASP A 106 -16.40 -16.40 20.57
N GLN A 107 -15.48 -15.52 21.00
CA GLN A 107 -14.15 -15.92 21.44
C GLN A 107 -14.23 -16.91 22.61
N SER A 108 -15.05 -16.62 23.61
CA SER A 108 -15.23 -17.49 24.77
C SER A 108 -15.80 -18.85 24.38
N CYS A 109 -16.81 -18.91 23.51
CA CYS A 109 -17.38 -20.18 23.05
C CYS A 109 -16.40 -20.99 22.21
N ARG A 110 -15.57 -20.34 21.37
CA ARG A 110 -14.56 -21.01 20.53
C ARG A 110 -13.38 -21.54 21.33
N LEU A 111 -12.95 -20.81 22.35
CA LEU A 111 -11.80 -21.17 23.20
C LEU A 111 -12.17 -22.08 24.37
N GLN A 112 -13.46 -22.20 24.71
CA GLN A 112 -13.91 -23.13 25.75
C GLN A 112 -13.60 -24.58 25.36
N GLU A 113 -13.15 -25.36 26.35
CA GLU A 113 -13.02 -26.80 26.21
C GLU A 113 -14.38 -27.39 25.85
N LYS A 114 -14.43 -28.27 24.85
CA LYS A 114 -15.69 -28.85 24.40
C LYS A 114 -16.34 -29.55 25.59
N PRO A 115 -17.60 -29.20 25.94
CA PRO A 115 -18.28 -29.86 27.03
C PRO A 115 -18.32 -31.36 26.74
N HIS A 116 -18.25 -32.18 27.80
CA HIS A 116 -18.38 -33.61 27.63
C HIS A 116 -19.70 -33.89 26.87
N PRO A 117 -19.73 -34.89 25.97
CA PRO A 117 -20.88 -35.12 25.10
C PRO A 117 -22.22 -35.23 25.85
N VAL A 118 -22.18 -35.66 27.10
CA VAL A 118 -23.35 -35.87 27.98
C VAL A 118 -23.66 -34.70 28.92
N THR A 119 -22.84 -33.65 28.95
CA THR A 119 -23.04 -32.46 29.83
C THR A 119 -23.21 -31.15 29.06
N SER A 120 -23.22 -31.18 27.73
CA SER A 120 -23.49 -30.01 26.90
C SER A 120 -24.91 -29.48 27.15
N SER A 121 -25.09 -28.16 27.13
CA SER A 121 -26.42 -27.53 27.19
C SER A 121 -27.35 -27.94 26.04
N HIS A 122 -26.77 -28.42 24.94
CA HIS A 122 -27.49 -28.94 23.77
C HIS A 122 -27.73 -30.46 23.86
N PHE A 123 -27.18 -31.14 24.86
CA PHE A 123 -27.40 -32.57 25.06
C PHE A 123 -28.78 -32.79 25.67
N HIS A 124 -29.74 -33.08 24.81
CA HIS A 124 -31.09 -33.47 25.21
C HIS A 124 -31.26 -34.99 25.07
N ILE A 125 -31.50 -35.65 26.19
CA ILE A 125 -31.91 -37.05 26.22
C ILE A 125 -33.40 -37.10 25.86
N ASN A 126 -33.71 -37.59 24.67
CA ASN A 126 -35.07 -37.85 24.22
C ASN A 126 -35.15 -39.30 23.69
N ILE A 127 -36.37 -39.83 23.59
CA ILE A 127 -36.67 -41.16 23.04
C ILE A 127 -36.16 -41.28 21.59
N ASP A 128 -36.21 -40.18 20.83
CA ASP A 128 -35.72 -40.14 19.44
C ASP A 128 -34.19 -40.24 19.33
N THR A 129 -33.45 -39.71 20.32
CA THR A 129 -31.97 -39.75 20.33
C THR A 129 -31.44 -40.99 21.04
N HIS A 130 -32.18 -41.55 21.99
CA HIS A 130 -31.73 -42.67 22.82
C HIS A 130 -32.87 -43.69 23.09
N PRO A 131 -33.34 -44.43 22.07
CA PRO A 131 -34.47 -45.35 22.19
C PRO A 131 -34.22 -46.53 23.14
N ASN A 132 -32.96 -46.80 23.47
CA ASN A 132 -32.58 -47.88 24.38
C ASN A 132 -32.80 -47.52 25.87
N LEU A 133 -33.07 -46.25 26.20
CA LEU A 133 -33.36 -45.80 27.57
C LEU A 133 -34.81 -46.06 28.01
N THR A 134 -35.72 -46.37 27.08
CA THR A 134 -37.16 -46.54 27.36
C THR A 134 -37.46 -47.77 28.23
N GLY A 135 -36.49 -48.67 28.45
CA GLY A 135 -36.65 -49.92 29.20
C GLY A 135 -35.87 -50.02 30.52
N HIS A 136 -35.07 -49.02 30.88
CA HIS A 136 -34.33 -49.04 32.15
C HIS A 136 -35.14 -48.33 33.25
N LYS A 137 -35.66 -49.12 34.20
CA LYS A 137 -36.27 -48.66 35.45
C LYS A 137 -35.32 -48.85 36.62
#